data_AF-A0AA35WB04-F1
#
_entry.id   AF-A0AA35WB04-F1
#
_cell.length_a   1.000
_cell.length_b   1.000
_cell.length_c   1.000
_cell.angle_alpha   90.00
_cell.angle_beta   90.00
_cell.angle_gamma   90.00
#
_symmetry.space_group_name_H-M   'P 1'
#
loop_
_entity.id
_entity.type
_entity.pdbx_description
1 polymer ?
#
loop_
_entity_poly.entity_id
_entity_poly.type
_entity_poly.pdbx_seq_one_letter_code
_entity_poly.pdbx_strand_id
1 'polypeptide(L)'
;MGDEVVQAALVLFHRQNTFLYFRHVLPNHVFVDPQIPLDIVNSIVRFSYKVSSGELKGFLAKYVTQLHNGFITEELLACDTISPHFEKGIYEVHDNIQLLCHTFTLASMRPDTYKNKKVSASADMQINEPALVEEKNKEYLMMCLKPAIPDQKLHNNIPKRSDTVPLIVKFSSGCAPLGCFSGIISCLISQYCWQVISKDNVPKCLARNIASLHDPDLLVNVVLVDFTQHLEIHNDSDLVIRDSPADICSQVYTKVTGAIEKVFGIMHISQEQINVSPAVFCRCPDQQERHFASFVRSNGKYFLCCDNSKSTFAPSVEQLLWMGVGGQLVAKRPRTGDQPDLIQPSHICTAASFSSCTLEDRSFC
;
A
#
# COMPACT_ATOMS: atom_id res chain seq x y z
N MET A 1 -37.87 3.51 18.61
CA MET A 1 -38.18 3.03 17.25
C MET A 1 -37.86 4.06 16.16
N GLY A 2 -37.96 5.38 16.41
CA GLY A 2 -37.58 6.41 15.42
C GLY A 2 -36.06 6.50 15.14
N ASP A 3 -35.23 6.44 16.18
CA ASP A 3 -33.79 6.68 16.05
C ASP A 3 -33.06 5.61 15.22
N GLU A 4 -33.48 4.34 15.31
CA GLU A 4 -32.88 3.24 14.53
C GLU A 4 -33.17 3.38 13.03
N VAL A 5 -34.38 3.82 12.67
CA VAL A 5 -34.77 4.04 11.28
C VAL A 5 -33.99 5.20 10.68
N VAL A 6 -33.84 6.30 11.44
CA VAL A 6 -33.01 7.45 11.02
C VAL A 6 -31.56 7.02 10.84
N GLN A 7 -31.00 6.27 11.80
CA GLN A 7 -29.63 5.77 11.71
C GLN A 7 -29.41 4.88 10.48
N ALA A 8 -30.36 3.98 10.20
CA ALA A 8 -30.30 3.11 9.02
C ALA A 8 -30.36 3.92 7.72
N ALA A 9 -31.20 4.96 7.66
CA ALA A 9 -31.28 5.86 6.51
C ALA A 9 -29.97 6.63 6.30
N LEU A 10 -29.38 7.19 7.36
CA LEU A 10 -28.09 7.91 7.28
C LEU A 10 -26.98 6.99 6.75
N VAL A 11 -26.90 5.75 7.23
CA VAL A 11 -25.93 4.75 6.74
C VAL A 11 -26.19 4.38 5.28
N LEU A 12 -27.45 4.24 4.87
CA LEU A 12 -27.81 3.95 3.48
C LEU A 12 -27.37 5.06 2.52
N PHE A 13 -27.72 6.31 2.83
CA PHE A 13 -27.33 7.47 2.03
C PHE A 13 -25.82 7.69 1.99
N HIS A 14 -25.12 7.35 3.08
CA HIS A 14 -23.66 7.35 3.11
C HIS A 14 -23.04 6.34 2.14
N ARG A 15 -23.55 5.10 2.11
CA ARG A 15 -23.11 4.09 1.15
C ARG A 15 -23.39 4.47 -0.30
N GLN A 16 -24.40 5.29 -0.52
CA GLN A 16 -24.74 5.83 -1.84
C GLN A 16 -23.95 7.10 -2.18
N ASN A 17 -23.00 7.53 -1.33
CA ASN A 17 -22.26 8.79 -1.45
C ASN A 17 -23.16 10.02 -1.63
N THR A 18 -24.40 9.99 -1.12
CA THR A 18 -25.30 11.16 -1.15
C THR A 18 -24.81 12.22 -0.15
N PHE A 19 -24.39 11.76 1.03
CA PHE A 19 -23.66 12.57 2.01
C PHE A 19 -22.70 11.68 2.79
N LEU A 20 -21.69 12.27 3.42
CA LEU A 20 -20.75 11.55 4.26
C LEU A 20 -21.26 11.50 5.69
N TYR A 21 -21.40 10.30 6.25
CA TYR A 21 -21.88 10.11 7.62
C TYR A 21 -20.84 9.38 8.46
N PHE A 22 -20.02 10.16 9.18
CA PHE A 22 -18.93 9.63 10.01
C PHE A 22 -19.08 10.06 11.47
N ARG A 23 -20.11 9.57 12.17
CA ARG A 23 -20.43 9.95 13.56
C ARG A 23 -19.25 9.84 14.55
N HIS A 24 -18.33 8.89 14.33
CA HIS A 24 -17.16 8.70 15.20
C HIS A 24 -15.98 9.61 14.85
N VAL A 25 -15.95 10.14 13.63
CA VAL A 25 -14.89 11.02 13.14
C VAL A 25 -15.29 12.47 13.36
N LEU A 26 -16.54 12.80 12.98
CA LEU A 26 -17.13 14.12 13.06
C LEU A 26 -18.36 14.09 13.96
N PRO A 27 -18.20 13.94 15.29
CA PRO A 27 -19.33 13.74 16.20
C PRO A 27 -20.26 14.96 16.30
N ASN A 28 -19.76 16.14 15.95
CA ASN A 28 -20.52 17.39 15.95
C ASN A 28 -21.30 17.62 14.65
N HIS A 29 -21.15 16.74 13.66
CA HIS A 29 -21.75 16.86 12.34
C HIS A 29 -22.76 15.73 12.11
N VAL A 30 -23.97 16.08 11.65
CA VAL A 30 -24.97 15.07 11.30
C VAL A 30 -24.58 14.37 10.00
N PHE A 31 -24.09 15.12 9.02
CA PHE A 31 -23.49 14.62 7.79
C PHE A 31 -22.63 15.74 7.15
N VAL A 32 -21.80 15.39 6.19
CA VAL A 32 -20.96 16.33 5.43
C VAL A 32 -21.24 16.14 3.94
N ASP A 33 -21.32 17.25 3.20
CA ASP A 33 -21.40 17.19 1.74
C ASP A 33 -20.09 16.59 1.16
N PRO A 34 -20.14 15.51 0.36
CA PRO A 34 -18.95 14.90 -0.21
C PRO A 34 -18.15 15.86 -1.10
N GLN A 35 -18.78 16.92 -1.63
CA GLN A 35 -18.13 17.94 -2.43
C GLN A 35 -17.07 18.72 -1.65
N ILE A 36 -17.26 18.92 -0.34
CA ILE A 36 -16.34 19.70 0.50
C ILE A 36 -14.92 19.09 0.52
N PRO A 37 -14.71 17.82 0.95
CA PRO A 37 -13.39 17.23 0.93
C PRO A 37 -12.84 17.08 -0.50
N LEU A 38 -13.71 16.84 -1.50
CA LEU A 38 -13.29 16.73 -2.90
C LEU A 38 -12.73 18.04 -3.44
N ASP A 39 -13.39 19.17 -3.18
CA ASP A 39 -12.90 20.49 -3.60
C ASP A 39 -11.57 20.84 -2.96
N ILE A 40 -11.39 20.50 -1.69
CA ILE A 40 -10.14 20.73 -0.97
C ILE A 40 -9.02 19.88 -1.57
N VAL A 41 -9.24 18.57 -1.75
CA VAL A 41 -8.27 17.67 -2.38
C VAL A 41 -7.91 18.14 -3.80
N ASN A 42 -8.92 18.50 -4.60
CA ASN A 42 -8.74 19.01 -5.95
C ASN A 42 -7.93 20.31 -5.95
N SER A 43 -8.20 21.22 -5.01
CA SER A 43 -7.46 22.47 -4.86
C SER A 43 -6.00 22.22 -4.49
N ILE A 44 -5.72 21.30 -3.56
CA ILE A 44 -4.35 20.90 -3.20
C ILE A 44 -3.62 20.28 -4.41
N VAL A 45 -4.26 19.37 -5.14
CA VAL A 45 -3.65 18.71 -6.31
C VAL A 45 -3.36 19.72 -7.42
N ARG A 46 -4.34 20.58 -7.77
CA ARG A 46 -4.15 21.66 -8.75
C ARG A 46 -3.04 22.60 -8.35
N PHE A 47 -2.96 22.90 -7.06
CA PHE A 47 -1.93 23.76 -6.52
C PHE A 47 -0.54 23.11 -6.58
N SER A 48 -0.43 21.83 -6.22
CA SER A 48 0.79 21.05 -6.39
C SER A 48 1.24 20.99 -7.86
N TYR A 49 0.31 20.89 -8.81
CA TYR A 49 0.64 20.93 -10.24
C TYR A 49 1.24 22.28 -10.65
N LYS A 50 0.63 23.40 -10.21
CA LYS A 50 1.16 24.76 -10.45
C LYS A 50 2.53 24.99 -9.80
N VAL A 51 2.80 24.35 -8.67
CA VAL A 51 4.13 24.32 -8.05
C VAL A 51 5.13 23.65 -8.99
N SER A 52 4.79 22.47 -9.50
CA SER A 52 5.66 21.70 -10.41
C SER A 52 5.91 22.42 -11.75
N SER A 53 4.96 23.22 -12.24
CA SER A 53 5.14 24.02 -13.46
C SER A 53 5.88 25.36 -13.24
N GLY A 54 6.18 25.73 -11.99
CA GLY A 54 6.83 27.00 -11.66
C GLY A 54 5.93 28.23 -11.80
N GLU A 55 4.61 28.04 -11.92
CA GLU A 55 3.64 29.11 -12.14
C GLU A 55 3.17 29.80 -10.83
N LEU A 56 3.63 29.29 -9.69
CA LEU A 56 3.17 29.74 -8.38
C LEU A 56 3.69 31.12 -7.99
N LYS A 57 2.81 31.99 -7.49
CA LYS A 57 3.14 33.34 -7.01
C LYS A 57 2.48 33.64 -5.66
N GLY A 58 3.00 34.63 -4.93
CA GLY A 58 2.38 35.17 -3.72
C GLY A 58 2.59 34.35 -2.44
N PHE A 59 1.69 34.50 -1.46
CA PHE A 59 1.72 33.84 -0.14
C PHE A 59 2.00 32.33 -0.24
N LEU A 60 1.38 31.73 -1.24
CA LEU A 60 1.39 30.32 -1.54
C LEU A 60 2.79 29.77 -1.91
N ALA A 61 3.71 30.63 -2.39
CA ALA A 61 5.07 30.23 -2.74
C ALA A 61 5.87 29.66 -1.56
N LYS A 62 5.51 30.01 -0.32
CA LYS A 62 6.19 29.49 0.88
C LYS A 62 5.96 27.99 1.12
N TYR A 63 4.97 27.39 0.47
CA TYR A 63 4.62 25.97 0.61
C TYR A 63 5.18 25.08 -0.51
N VAL A 64 5.91 25.65 -1.47
CA VAL A 64 6.45 24.94 -2.64
C VAL A 64 7.25 23.70 -2.23
N THR A 65 8.18 23.87 -1.28
CA THR A 65 9.05 22.80 -0.83
C THR A 65 8.27 21.69 -0.13
N GLN A 66 7.31 22.04 0.74
CA GLN A 66 6.46 21.08 1.45
C GLN A 66 5.64 20.26 0.46
N LEU A 67 4.96 20.92 -0.49
CA LEU A 67 4.11 20.25 -1.48
C LEU A 67 4.88 19.35 -2.43
N HIS A 68 6.05 19.80 -2.90
CA HIS A 68 6.95 18.97 -3.68
C HIS A 68 7.37 17.70 -2.91
N ASN A 69 7.51 17.84 -1.59
CA ASN A 69 7.81 16.72 -0.70
C ASN A 69 6.59 15.91 -0.27
N GLY A 70 5.39 16.28 -0.71
CA GLY A 70 4.13 15.61 -0.40
C GLY A 70 3.54 15.98 0.97
N PHE A 71 4.03 17.04 1.60
CA PHE A 71 3.56 17.49 2.91
C PHE A 71 2.57 18.64 2.82
N ILE A 72 1.57 18.57 3.69
CA ILE A 72 0.50 19.54 3.88
C ILE A 72 0.54 20.02 5.33
N THR A 73 0.39 21.32 5.55
CA THR A 73 0.26 21.87 6.89
C THR A 73 -1.18 22.27 7.18
N GLU A 74 -1.52 22.33 8.45
CA GLU A 74 -2.82 22.87 8.88
C GLU A 74 -3.03 24.33 8.41
N GLU A 75 -1.96 25.13 8.40
CA GLU A 75 -2.00 26.52 7.88
C GLU A 75 -2.35 26.57 6.39
N LEU A 76 -1.81 25.64 5.58
CA LEU A 76 -2.15 25.56 4.16
C LEU A 76 -3.60 25.15 3.97
N LEU A 77 -4.09 24.20 4.76
CA LEU A 77 -5.49 23.78 4.71
C LEU A 77 -6.41 24.93 5.09
N ALA A 78 -6.07 25.71 6.12
CA ALA A 78 -6.80 26.89 6.59
C ALA A 78 -6.87 28.06 5.59
N CYS A 79 -6.15 28.00 4.48
CA CYS A 79 -6.15 29.04 3.47
C CYS A 79 -7.47 29.04 2.67
N ASP A 80 -8.15 30.18 2.58
CA ASP A 80 -9.40 30.37 1.82
C ASP A 80 -9.28 29.97 0.34
N THR A 81 -8.07 30.00 -0.23
CA THR A 81 -7.82 29.57 -1.63
C THR A 81 -7.87 28.04 -1.77
N ILE A 82 -7.51 27.31 -0.72
CA ILE A 82 -7.51 25.84 -0.70
C ILE A 82 -8.85 25.30 -0.20
N SER A 83 -9.43 25.97 0.79
CA SER A 83 -10.62 25.52 1.49
C SER A 83 -11.65 26.65 1.62
N PRO A 84 -12.36 26.98 0.53
CA PRO A 84 -13.35 28.06 0.55
C PRO A 84 -14.59 27.73 1.39
N HIS A 85 -14.74 26.47 1.80
CA HIS A 85 -15.92 25.93 2.48
C HIS A 85 -15.88 26.08 4.01
N PHE A 86 -14.86 26.73 4.56
CA PHE A 86 -14.74 26.85 6.01
C PHE A 86 -15.66 27.93 6.56
N GLU A 87 -16.50 27.52 7.49
CA GLU A 87 -17.40 28.40 8.22
C GLU A 87 -17.21 28.16 9.72
N LYS A 88 -16.74 29.20 10.42
CA LYS A 88 -16.36 29.11 11.83
C LYS A 88 -17.53 28.62 12.69
N GLY A 89 -17.27 27.63 13.54
CA GLY A 89 -18.30 27.00 14.38
C GLY A 89 -19.29 26.09 13.65
N ILE A 90 -19.18 25.96 12.31
CA ILE A 90 -19.96 25.02 11.53
C ILE A 90 -19.05 23.90 11.01
N TYR A 91 -18.08 24.23 10.16
CA TYR A 91 -17.13 23.27 9.58
C TYR A 91 -15.73 23.90 9.55
N GLU A 92 -14.86 23.41 10.42
CA GLU A 92 -13.54 23.99 10.65
C GLU A 92 -12.43 23.14 10.01
N VAL A 93 -11.22 23.72 9.94
CA VAL A 93 -10.03 23.06 9.37
C VAL A 93 -9.80 21.68 10.00
N HIS A 94 -10.01 21.58 11.31
CA HIS A 94 -9.82 20.36 12.07
C HIS A 94 -10.77 19.24 11.63
N ASP A 95 -12.03 19.55 11.36
CA ASP A 95 -13.02 18.58 10.88
C ASP A 95 -12.58 17.99 9.54
N ASN A 96 -12.10 18.84 8.63
CA ASN A 96 -11.60 18.37 7.35
C ASN A 96 -10.33 17.52 7.48
N ILE A 97 -9.41 17.88 8.38
CA ILE A 97 -8.23 17.06 8.66
C ILE A 97 -8.64 15.68 9.17
N GLN A 98 -9.57 15.62 10.13
CA GLN A 98 -10.09 14.35 10.66
C GLN A 98 -10.71 13.50 9.54
N LEU A 99 -11.52 14.12 8.67
CA LEU A 99 -12.15 13.46 7.54
C LEU A 99 -11.13 12.92 6.52
N LEU A 100 -10.15 13.73 6.14
CA LEU A 100 -9.12 13.34 5.18
C LEU A 100 -8.15 12.29 5.74
N CYS A 101 -7.89 12.31 7.06
CA CYS A 101 -7.13 11.25 7.73
C CYS A 101 -7.94 9.96 7.82
N HIS A 102 -9.24 10.06 8.12
CA HIS A 102 -10.14 8.90 8.17
C HIS A 102 -10.21 8.20 6.81
N THR A 103 -10.31 8.95 5.72
CA THR A 103 -10.35 8.41 4.35
C THR A 103 -8.97 8.00 3.81
N PHE A 104 -7.92 8.07 4.64
CA PHE A 104 -6.52 7.79 4.26
C PHE A 104 -5.98 8.66 3.10
N THR A 105 -6.60 9.81 2.87
CA THR A 105 -6.08 10.83 1.95
C THR A 105 -4.85 11.52 2.53
N LEU A 106 -4.88 11.76 3.85
CA LEU A 106 -3.77 12.30 4.63
C LEU A 106 -3.28 11.26 5.64
N ALA A 107 -1.98 11.29 5.91
CA ALA A 107 -1.36 10.61 7.04
C ALA A 107 -0.85 11.64 8.04
N SER A 108 -1.26 11.53 9.31
CA SER A 108 -0.75 12.42 10.35
C SER A 108 0.69 12.05 10.69
N MET A 109 1.62 12.98 10.46
CA MET A 109 3.02 12.78 10.79
C MET A 109 3.25 13.17 12.25
N ARG A 110 3.86 12.29 13.05
CA ARG A 110 4.27 12.65 14.41
C ARG A 110 5.51 13.56 14.34
N PRO A 111 5.71 14.51 15.26
CA PRO A 111 6.91 15.36 15.25
C PRO A 111 8.21 14.56 15.40
N ASP A 112 8.14 13.41 16.08
CA ASP A 112 9.28 12.55 16.33
C ASP A 112 9.77 11.79 15.08
N THR A 113 8.96 11.76 14.01
CA THR A 113 9.25 10.99 12.79
C THR A 113 10.48 11.52 12.02
N TYR A 114 10.94 12.74 12.29
CA TYR A 114 12.09 13.35 11.58
C TYR A 114 13.37 13.39 12.41
N LYS A 115 13.28 13.29 13.74
CA LYS A 115 14.44 13.41 14.60
C LYS A 115 15.09 12.05 14.77
N ASN A 116 15.86 11.64 13.76
CA ASN A 116 16.95 10.67 13.93
C ASN A 116 18.03 11.31 14.83
N LYS A 117 17.73 11.53 16.11
CA LYS A 117 18.78 11.70 17.11
C LYS A 117 19.51 10.37 17.09
N LYS A 118 20.79 10.37 16.68
CA LYS A 118 21.72 9.28 16.99
C LYS A 118 21.53 8.96 18.47
N VAL A 119 20.84 7.86 18.75
CA VAL A 119 20.75 7.32 20.11
C VAL A 119 22.13 6.76 20.37
N SER A 120 23.04 7.61 20.81
CA SER A 120 24.21 7.18 21.55
C SER A 120 23.67 6.45 22.77
N ALA A 121 23.86 5.13 22.81
CA ALA A 121 23.51 4.28 23.92
C ALA A 121 24.31 4.69 25.16
N SER A 122 23.86 5.72 25.88
CA SER A 122 24.25 5.95 27.27
C SER A 122 23.04 5.58 28.12
N ALA A 123 23.18 4.47 28.83
CA ALA A 123 22.20 3.94 29.76
C ALA A 123 22.14 4.85 31.00
N ASP A 124 21.28 5.86 30.97
CA ASP A 124 20.76 6.56 32.16
C ASP A 124 19.49 7.32 31.75
N MET A 125 18.36 6.60 31.69
CA MET A 125 17.04 7.16 31.35
C MET A 125 16.30 7.55 32.65
N GLN A 126 16.47 8.80 33.08
CA GLN A 126 15.47 9.45 33.91
C GLN A 126 14.29 9.86 33.02
N ILE A 127 13.12 9.28 33.30
CA ILE A 127 11.84 9.61 32.65
C ILE A 127 11.42 10.99 33.18
N ASN A 128 11.87 12.05 32.52
CA ASN A 128 11.26 13.37 32.70
C ASN A 128 10.01 13.42 31.83
N GLU A 129 8.86 13.71 32.43
CA GLU A 129 7.61 13.98 31.71
C GLU A 129 7.86 15.03 30.60
N PRO A 130 7.44 14.76 29.36
CA PRO A 130 7.62 15.72 28.29
C PRO A 130 6.78 16.96 28.59
N ALA A 131 7.45 18.09 28.83
CA ALA A 131 6.81 19.39 28.84
C ALA A 131 5.95 19.54 27.58
N LEU A 132 4.71 20.01 27.73
CA LEU A 132 3.79 20.39 26.65
C LEU A 132 4.46 21.46 25.77
N VAL A 133 5.26 21.02 24.81
CA VAL A 133 5.74 21.87 23.73
C VAL A 133 4.54 22.05 22.80
N GLU A 134 4.02 23.28 22.70
CA GLU A 134 3.06 23.63 21.66
C GLU A 134 3.63 23.18 20.30
N GLU A 135 3.07 22.13 19.72
CA GLU A 135 3.39 21.63 18.39
C GLU A 135 2.98 22.69 17.35
N LYS A 136 3.79 23.73 17.21
CA LYS A 136 3.61 24.72 16.16
C LYS A 136 3.92 24.04 14.83
N ASN A 137 2.86 23.78 14.07
CA ASN A 137 2.80 23.25 12.71
C ASN A 137 2.76 21.71 12.62
N LYS A 138 1.56 21.15 12.83
CA LYS A 138 1.26 19.77 12.45
C LYS A 138 1.39 19.60 10.93
N GLU A 139 2.16 18.60 10.53
CA GLU A 139 2.36 18.22 9.14
C GLU A 139 1.63 16.92 8.83
N TYR A 140 1.12 16.82 7.62
CA TYR A 140 0.40 15.68 7.10
C TYR A 140 1.03 15.24 5.79
N LEU A 141 1.20 13.94 5.58
CA LEU A 141 1.68 13.38 4.33
C LEU A 141 0.51 13.08 3.40
N MET A 142 0.58 13.57 2.17
CA MET A 142 -0.35 13.28 1.08
C MET A 142 0.40 12.60 -0.06
N MET A 143 0.45 11.27 -0.02
CA MET A 143 1.31 10.46 -0.90
C MET A 143 1.01 10.65 -2.40
N CYS A 144 -0.23 10.93 -2.77
CA CYS A 144 -0.60 11.17 -4.16
C CYS A 144 0.05 12.43 -4.78
N LEU A 145 0.56 13.36 -3.97
CA LEU A 145 1.28 14.55 -4.46
C LEU A 145 2.72 14.22 -4.86
N LYS A 146 3.30 13.14 -4.34
CA LYS A 146 4.65 12.73 -4.69
C LYS A 146 4.72 12.39 -6.18
N PRO A 147 5.83 12.67 -6.87
CA PRO A 147 6.08 12.11 -8.19
C PRO A 147 6.22 10.58 -8.09
N ALA A 148 5.84 9.86 -9.13
CA ALA A 148 6.16 8.44 -9.27
C ALA A 148 7.60 8.30 -9.76
N ILE A 149 8.30 7.26 -9.29
CA ILE A 149 9.60 6.87 -9.85
C ILE A 149 9.34 5.98 -11.05
N PRO A 150 9.96 6.24 -12.23
CA PRO A 150 9.82 5.35 -13.38
C PRO A 150 10.28 3.93 -13.06
N ASP A 151 9.61 2.93 -13.61
CA ASP A 151 9.86 1.51 -13.31
C ASP A 151 11.33 1.10 -13.49
N GLN A 152 12.01 1.64 -14.51
CA GLN A 152 13.42 1.33 -14.76
C GLN A 152 14.35 1.79 -13.60
N LYS A 153 13.89 2.76 -12.81
CA LYS A 153 14.62 3.32 -11.66
C LYS A 153 14.13 2.77 -10.32
N LEU A 154 12.96 2.12 -10.25
CA LEU A 154 12.44 1.56 -9.00
C LEU A 154 13.41 0.57 -8.36
N HIS A 155 13.97 -0.35 -9.16
CA HIS A 155 14.91 -1.37 -8.67
C HIS A 155 16.19 -0.81 -8.04
N ASN A 156 16.56 0.44 -8.32
CA ASN A 156 17.72 1.08 -7.69
C ASN A 156 17.44 1.51 -6.24
N ASN A 157 16.16 1.63 -5.87
CA ASN A 157 15.71 2.04 -4.55
C ASN A 157 15.32 0.83 -3.68
N ILE A 158 15.21 -0.36 -4.28
CA ILE A 158 14.95 -1.60 -3.56
C ILE A 158 16.27 -2.07 -2.92
N PRO A 159 16.26 -2.44 -1.62
CA PRO A 159 17.42 -3.03 -0.97
C PRO A 159 17.95 -4.25 -1.75
N LYS A 160 19.22 -4.24 -2.13
CA LYS A 160 19.84 -5.32 -2.95
C LYS A 160 20.29 -6.54 -2.14
N ARG A 161 19.78 -6.71 -0.92
CA ARG A 161 20.20 -7.80 -0.03
C ARG A 161 19.86 -9.15 -0.66
N SER A 162 20.86 -10.04 -0.71
CA SER A 162 20.77 -11.31 -1.44
C SER A 162 19.87 -12.35 -0.78
N ASP A 163 19.55 -12.14 0.49
CA ASP A 163 19.09 -13.19 1.41
C ASP A 163 17.61 -13.03 1.78
N THR A 164 17.05 -11.85 1.53
CA THR A 164 15.65 -11.54 1.84
C THR A 164 14.86 -11.50 0.56
N VAL A 165 13.76 -12.22 0.57
CA VAL A 165 12.90 -12.33 -0.58
C VAL A 165 11.65 -11.48 -0.37
N PRO A 166 11.23 -10.65 -1.35
CA PRO A 166 10.02 -9.88 -1.21
C PRO A 166 8.78 -10.75 -1.02
N LEU A 167 7.87 -10.24 -0.19
CA LEU A 167 6.49 -10.68 -0.19
C LEU A 167 5.75 -9.96 -1.32
N ILE A 168 4.94 -10.70 -2.08
CA ILE A 168 4.08 -10.13 -3.10
C ILE A 168 2.63 -10.22 -2.67
N VAL A 169 1.88 -9.14 -2.85
CA VAL A 169 0.42 -9.11 -2.79
C VAL A 169 -0.12 -8.82 -4.19
N LYS A 170 -0.87 -9.77 -4.77
CA LYS A 170 -1.49 -9.61 -6.09
C LYS A 170 -2.91 -9.07 -5.96
N PHE A 171 -3.35 -8.31 -6.96
CA PHE A 171 -4.76 -7.87 -7.07
C PHE A 171 -5.51 -8.76 -8.06
N SER A 172 -6.71 -9.23 -7.73
CA SER A 172 -7.41 -10.24 -8.54
C SER A 172 -7.95 -9.68 -9.86
N SER A 173 -8.21 -8.38 -9.91
CA SER A 173 -8.55 -7.61 -11.10
C SER A 173 -7.40 -7.46 -12.10
N GLY A 174 -6.18 -7.92 -11.77
CA GLY A 174 -4.98 -7.74 -12.58
C GLY A 174 -4.36 -6.34 -12.50
N CYS A 175 -5.08 -5.35 -11.94
CA CYS A 175 -4.57 -4.01 -11.67
C CYS A 175 -5.04 -3.51 -10.31
N ALA A 176 -4.16 -2.85 -9.58
CA ALA A 176 -4.48 -2.15 -8.35
C ALA A 176 -5.41 -0.95 -8.67
N PRO A 177 -6.45 -0.70 -7.84
CA PRO A 177 -7.25 0.51 -7.95
C PRO A 177 -6.37 1.76 -7.83
N LEU A 178 -6.64 2.80 -8.63
CA LEU A 178 -5.89 4.05 -8.57
C LEU A 178 -5.96 4.65 -7.16
N GLY A 179 -4.80 5.09 -6.65
CA GLY A 179 -4.70 5.70 -5.34
C GLY A 179 -4.68 4.71 -4.16
N CYS A 180 -4.90 3.41 -4.38
CA CYS A 180 -4.91 2.44 -3.28
C CYS A 180 -3.57 2.40 -2.54
N PHE A 181 -2.43 2.46 -3.23
CA PHE A 181 -1.11 2.50 -2.60
C PHE A 181 -0.96 3.72 -1.69
N SER A 182 -1.37 4.91 -2.14
CA SER A 182 -1.39 6.12 -1.31
C SER A 182 -2.19 5.91 -0.02
N GLY A 183 -3.39 5.34 -0.14
CA GLY A 183 -4.23 5.01 1.01
C GLY A 183 -3.60 3.98 1.95
N ILE A 184 -2.94 2.94 1.40
CA ILE A 184 -2.26 1.91 2.18
C ILE A 184 -1.13 2.53 3.00
N ILE A 185 -0.28 3.35 2.39
CA ILE A 185 0.80 4.05 3.10
C ILE A 185 0.23 4.96 4.19
N SER A 186 -0.81 5.74 3.90
CA SER A 186 -1.47 6.60 4.90
C SER A 186 -2.09 5.81 6.05
N CYS A 187 -2.66 4.63 5.78
CA CYS A 187 -3.21 3.74 6.80
C CYS A 187 -2.09 3.14 7.68
N LEU A 188 -0.98 2.70 7.08
CA LEU A 188 0.18 2.17 7.81
C LEU A 188 0.74 3.22 8.78
N ILE A 189 0.88 4.47 8.33
CA ILE A 189 1.35 5.57 9.17
C ILE A 189 0.34 5.89 10.27
N SER A 190 -0.93 6.14 9.90
CA SER A 190 -1.92 6.68 10.85
C SER A 190 -2.43 5.65 11.85
N GLN A 191 -2.60 4.38 11.45
CA GLN A 191 -3.21 3.35 12.31
C GLN A 191 -2.20 2.37 12.89
N TYR A 192 -1.18 2.00 12.11
CA TYR A 192 -0.12 1.10 12.58
C TYR A 192 1.09 1.85 13.13
N CYS A 193 1.03 3.19 13.18
CA CYS A 193 2.09 4.06 13.69
C CYS A 193 3.43 3.89 12.97
N TRP A 194 3.42 3.43 11.72
CA TRP A 194 4.65 3.30 10.93
C TRP A 194 5.23 4.69 10.64
N GLN A 195 6.55 4.76 10.61
CA GLN A 195 7.28 6.02 10.52
C GLN A 195 7.98 6.14 9.18
N VAL A 196 7.93 7.31 8.54
CA VAL A 196 8.70 7.56 7.31
C VAL A 196 10.18 7.62 7.66
N ILE A 197 10.99 6.77 7.02
CA ILE A 197 12.43 6.77 7.24
C ILE A 197 13.01 8.01 6.58
N SER A 198 13.71 8.83 7.36
CA SER A 198 14.34 10.05 6.89
C SER A 198 15.85 10.02 7.12
N LYS A 199 16.62 10.52 6.13
CA LYS A 199 18.05 10.75 6.22
C LYS A 199 18.31 12.23 5.99
N ASP A 200 19.03 12.88 6.92
CA ASP A 200 19.32 14.32 6.85
C ASP A 200 18.04 15.19 6.69
N ASN A 201 16.97 14.82 7.40
CA ASN A 201 15.62 15.41 7.31
C ASN A 201 14.93 15.27 5.94
N VAL A 202 15.43 14.41 5.06
CA VAL A 202 14.80 14.09 3.77
C VAL A 202 14.25 12.67 3.82
N PRO A 203 12.96 12.45 3.50
CA PRO A 203 12.39 11.11 3.37
C PRO A 203 13.18 10.24 2.40
N LYS A 204 13.68 9.10 2.88
CA LYS A 204 14.36 8.08 2.08
C LYS A 204 13.30 7.28 1.32
N CYS A 205 13.47 7.15 -0.01
CA CYS A 205 12.62 6.30 -0.87
C CYS A 205 11.11 6.53 -0.66
N LEU A 206 10.69 7.80 -0.68
CA LEU A 206 9.28 8.19 -0.59
C LEU A 206 8.82 8.80 -1.91
N ALA A 207 7.99 8.07 -2.65
CA ALA A 207 7.43 8.45 -3.94
C ALA A 207 6.03 7.85 -4.12
N ARG A 208 5.30 8.22 -5.18
CA ARG A 208 3.91 7.77 -5.36
C ARG A 208 3.74 6.25 -5.46
N ASN A 209 4.79 5.54 -5.84
CA ASN A 209 4.81 4.08 -6.06
C ASN A 209 5.90 3.36 -5.24
N ILE A 210 6.52 4.04 -4.27
CA ILE A 210 7.47 3.41 -3.34
C ILE A 210 7.50 4.16 -2.01
N ALA A 211 7.56 3.44 -0.90
CA ALA A 211 7.70 4.02 0.43
C ALA A 211 8.61 3.18 1.31
N SER A 212 9.59 3.81 1.96
CA SER A 212 10.40 3.19 3.01
C SER A 212 9.89 3.66 4.38
N LEU A 213 9.36 2.70 5.14
CA LEU A 213 8.72 2.93 6.42
C LEU A 213 9.39 2.09 7.51
N HIS A 214 9.37 2.57 8.75
CA HIS A 214 9.84 1.86 9.93
C HIS A 214 8.64 1.38 10.75
N ASP A 215 8.58 0.09 11.02
CA ASP A 215 7.61 -0.50 11.95
C ASP A 215 8.18 -0.42 13.38
N PRO A 216 7.62 0.42 14.26
CA PRO A 216 8.16 0.60 15.61
C PRO A 216 7.97 -0.61 16.51
N ASP A 217 6.98 -1.48 16.24
CA ASP A 217 6.72 -2.66 17.08
C ASP A 217 7.74 -3.76 16.78
N LEU A 218 8.14 -3.88 15.51
CA LEU A 218 9.06 -4.91 15.02
C LEU A 218 10.50 -4.41 14.93
N LEU A 219 10.72 -3.10 15.04
CA LEU A 219 12.01 -2.45 14.83
C LEU A 219 12.63 -2.80 13.47
N VAL A 220 11.81 -2.90 12.42
CA VAL A 220 12.27 -3.19 11.06
C VAL A 220 11.92 -2.08 10.09
N ASN A 221 12.77 -1.89 9.10
CA ASN A 221 12.45 -1.04 7.96
C ASN A 221 11.81 -1.91 6.88
N VAL A 222 10.76 -1.40 6.27
CA VAL A 222 10.00 -2.06 5.21
C VAL A 222 9.94 -1.12 4.02
N VAL A 223 10.27 -1.63 2.85
CA VAL A 223 10.12 -0.93 1.57
C VAL A 223 8.95 -1.54 0.84
N LEU A 224 7.89 -0.76 0.64
CA LEU A 224 6.75 -1.15 -0.17
C LEU A 224 6.89 -0.54 -1.57
N VAL A 225 6.67 -1.34 -2.60
CA VAL A 225 6.76 -0.93 -4.00
C VAL A 225 5.49 -1.31 -4.73
N ASP A 226 4.80 -0.31 -5.26
CA ASP A 226 3.60 -0.49 -6.07
C ASP A 226 4.00 -0.79 -7.52
N PHE A 227 3.73 -2.01 -7.96
CA PHE A 227 3.66 -2.34 -9.37
C PHE A 227 2.18 -2.36 -9.74
N THR A 228 1.83 -1.88 -10.93
CA THR A 228 0.43 -1.75 -11.39
C THR A 228 -0.44 -2.98 -11.11
N GLN A 229 0.13 -4.19 -11.10
CA GLN A 229 -0.56 -5.46 -10.90
C GLN A 229 -0.39 -6.08 -9.50
N HIS A 230 0.61 -5.63 -8.73
CA HIS A 230 0.98 -6.23 -7.44
C HIS A 230 1.79 -5.28 -6.56
N LEU A 231 1.68 -5.45 -5.25
CA LEU A 231 2.51 -4.77 -4.26
C LEU A 231 3.66 -5.69 -3.85
N GLU A 232 4.90 -5.20 -3.94
CA GLU A 232 6.06 -5.88 -3.34
C GLU A 232 6.41 -5.27 -2.00
N ILE A 233 6.76 -6.13 -1.03
CA ILE A 233 7.13 -5.75 0.32
C ILE A 233 8.50 -6.34 0.62
N HIS A 234 9.47 -5.46 0.86
CA HIS A 234 10.87 -5.81 1.10
C HIS A 234 11.26 -5.44 2.54
N ASN A 235 11.89 -6.35 3.27
CA ASN A 235 12.42 -6.05 4.61
C ASN A 235 13.86 -5.51 4.47
N ASP A 236 14.08 -4.27 4.90
CA ASP A 236 15.37 -3.55 4.92
C ASP A 236 15.97 -3.57 6.35
N SER A 237 16.07 -4.75 6.96
CA SER A 237 16.58 -4.90 8.33
C SER A 237 18.08 -5.18 8.36
N ASP A 238 18.90 -4.12 8.51
CA ASP A 238 20.30 -4.21 8.97
C ASP A 238 20.39 -4.60 10.47
N LEU A 239 19.26 -4.59 11.18
CA LEU A 239 19.18 -4.71 12.63
C LEU A 239 19.26 -6.17 13.08
N VAL A 240 19.94 -6.40 14.21
CA VAL A 240 20.06 -7.70 14.88
C VAL A 240 18.66 -8.14 15.30
N ILE A 241 18.07 -9.02 14.51
CA ILE A 241 16.70 -9.45 14.70
C ILE A 241 16.63 -10.40 15.89
N ARG A 242 15.76 -10.09 16.87
CA ARG A 242 15.43 -10.99 17.98
C ARG A 242 14.53 -12.15 17.54
N ASP A 243 13.66 -11.89 16.58
CA ASP A 243 12.68 -12.82 16.01
C ASP A 243 13.20 -13.55 14.75
N SER A 244 12.53 -14.63 14.34
CA SER A 244 12.88 -15.27 13.08
C SER A 244 12.44 -14.39 11.89
N PRO A 245 13.16 -14.40 10.75
CA PRO A 245 12.72 -13.67 9.55
C PRO A 245 11.30 -14.04 9.09
N ALA A 246 10.86 -15.28 9.32
CA ALA A 246 9.51 -15.75 8.99
C ALA A 246 8.45 -15.04 9.85
N ASP A 247 8.73 -14.85 11.15
CA ASP A 247 7.81 -14.17 12.07
C ASP A 247 7.64 -12.70 11.71
N ILE A 248 8.72 -12.00 11.37
CA ILE A 248 8.65 -10.63 10.86
C ILE A 248 7.82 -10.57 9.59
N CYS A 249 8.11 -11.43 8.61
CA CYS A 249 7.38 -11.45 7.35
C CYS A 249 5.88 -11.67 7.59
N SER A 250 5.50 -12.58 8.50
CA SER A 250 4.11 -12.84 8.86
C SER A 250 3.42 -11.63 9.50
N GLN A 251 4.10 -10.94 10.42
CA GLN A 251 3.56 -9.76 11.10
C GLN A 251 3.44 -8.56 10.16
N VAL A 252 4.48 -8.29 9.35
CA VAL A 252 4.46 -7.27 8.31
C VAL A 252 3.33 -7.53 7.31
N TYR A 253 3.21 -8.77 6.83
CA TYR A 253 2.12 -9.16 5.93
C TYR A 253 0.75 -8.90 6.57
N THR A 254 0.55 -9.28 7.84
CA THR A 254 -0.71 -9.07 8.56
C THR A 254 -1.07 -7.59 8.65
N LYS A 255 -0.11 -6.71 8.96
CA LYS A 255 -0.35 -5.26 9.01
C LYS A 255 -0.67 -4.66 7.64
N VAL A 256 0.08 -5.03 6.60
CA VAL A 256 -0.13 -4.53 5.23
C VAL A 256 -1.47 -5.00 4.68
N THR A 257 -1.84 -6.26 4.87
CA THR A 257 -3.14 -6.80 4.44
C THR A 257 -4.29 -6.15 5.19
N GLY A 258 -4.17 -5.97 6.51
CA GLY A 258 -5.15 -5.22 7.28
C GLY A 258 -5.27 -3.75 6.84
N ALA A 259 -4.18 -3.14 6.33
CA ALA A 259 -4.25 -1.81 5.72
C ALA A 259 -4.98 -1.82 4.37
N ILE A 260 -4.71 -2.82 3.52
CA ILE A 260 -5.42 -3.02 2.24
C ILE A 260 -6.93 -3.17 2.48
N GLU A 261 -7.33 -4.05 3.40
CA GLU A 261 -8.75 -4.30 3.72
C GLU A 261 -9.47 -3.02 4.17
N LYS A 262 -8.82 -2.21 5.01
CA LYS A 262 -9.38 -0.94 5.49
C LYS A 262 -9.54 0.08 4.36
N VAL A 263 -8.50 0.25 3.54
CA VAL A 263 -8.53 1.18 2.40
C VAL A 263 -9.62 0.77 1.42
N PHE A 264 -9.73 -0.52 1.10
CA PHE A 264 -10.72 -1.03 0.16
C PHE A 264 -12.14 -0.90 0.72
N GLY A 265 -12.32 -1.11 2.03
CA GLY A 265 -13.58 -0.85 2.71
C GLY A 265 -14.06 0.59 2.57
N ILE A 266 -13.14 1.56 2.71
CA ILE A 266 -13.43 2.99 2.51
C ILE A 266 -13.71 3.32 1.04
N MET A 267 -12.98 2.71 0.12
CA MET A 267 -13.19 2.89 -1.32
C MET A 267 -14.42 2.13 -1.87
N HIS A 268 -15.15 1.40 -1.02
CA HIS A 268 -16.26 0.53 -1.41
C HIS A 268 -15.91 -0.50 -2.49
N ILE A 269 -14.66 -0.98 -2.48
CA ILE A 269 -14.18 -2.03 -3.38
C ILE A 269 -14.58 -3.39 -2.81
N SER A 270 -15.20 -4.25 -3.64
CA SER A 270 -15.60 -5.60 -3.23
C SER A 270 -14.39 -6.43 -2.79
N GLN A 271 -14.53 -7.18 -1.69
CA GLN A 271 -13.49 -8.09 -1.21
C GLN A 271 -13.12 -9.18 -2.24
N GLU A 272 -14.04 -9.54 -3.13
CA GLU A 272 -13.78 -10.49 -4.23
C GLU A 272 -12.70 -9.97 -5.21
N GLN A 273 -12.48 -8.65 -5.24
CA GLN A 273 -11.42 -8.02 -6.04
C GLN A 273 -10.03 -8.08 -5.36
N ILE A 274 -9.97 -8.67 -4.15
CA ILE A 274 -8.75 -8.79 -3.37
C ILE A 274 -8.39 -10.27 -3.25
N ASN A 275 -7.56 -10.79 -4.16
CA ASN A 275 -6.92 -12.09 -3.96
C ASN A 275 -5.51 -11.87 -3.39
N VAL A 276 -5.45 -11.63 -2.08
CA VAL A 276 -4.17 -11.52 -1.37
C VAL A 276 -3.52 -12.90 -1.24
N SER A 277 -2.81 -13.33 -2.26
CA SER A 277 -1.96 -14.52 -2.18
C SER A 277 -0.53 -14.10 -1.79
N PRO A 278 -0.01 -14.50 -0.61
CA PRO A 278 1.39 -14.28 -0.30
C PRO A 278 2.23 -15.15 -1.24
N ALA A 279 3.02 -14.50 -2.11
CA ALA A 279 4.11 -15.18 -2.79
C ALA A 279 5.42 -14.68 -2.21
N VAL A 280 6.31 -15.60 -1.87
CA VAL A 280 7.70 -15.28 -1.49
C VAL A 280 8.54 -15.98 -2.55
N PHE A 281 9.37 -15.26 -3.29
CA PHE A 281 10.39 -15.95 -4.07
C PHE A 281 11.30 -16.77 -3.12
N CYS A 282 12.03 -17.73 -3.66
CA CYS A 282 13.20 -18.26 -2.96
C CYS A 282 14.36 -18.18 -3.94
N ARG A 283 15.50 -17.67 -3.48
CA ARG A 283 16.71 -17.74 -4.29
C ARG A 283 17.23 -19.17 -4.17
N CYS A 284 17.26 -19.91 -5.28
CA CYS A 284 17.86 -21.24 -5.27
C CYS A 284 19.37 -21.07 -5.02
N PRO A 285 19.97 -21.75 -4.03
CA PRO A 285 21.40 -21.63 -3.73
C PRO A 285 22.30 -21.92 -4.93
N ASP A 286 21.81 -22.76 -5.85
CA ASP A 286 22.60 -23.32 -6.95
C ASP A 286 22.28 -22.73 -8.33
N GLN A 287 21.32 -21.79 -8.45
CA GLN A 287 20.99 -21.17 -9.74
C GLN A 287 20.79 -19.65 -9.62
N GLN A 288 21.31 -18.90 -10.60
CA GLN A 288 21.08 -17.44 -10.72
C GLN A 288 19.61 -17.10 -11.04
N GLU A 289 18.76 -18.08 -11.30
CA GLU A 289 17.36 -17.89 -11.66
C GLU A 289 16.46 -17.73 -10.42
N ARG A 290 15.48 -16.84 -10.53
CA ARG A 290 14.47 -16.60 -9.49
C ARG A 290 13.30 -17.55 -9.72
N HIS A 291 13.00 -18.41 -8.76
CA HIS A 291 11.80 -19.25 -8.81
C HIS A 291 10.68 -18.64 -7.97
N PHE A 292 9.45 -18.69 -8.49
CA PHE A 292 8.25 -18.33 -7.75
C PHE A 292 7.90 -19.46 -6.78
N ALA A 293 7.93 -19.20 -5.47
CA ALA A 293 7.25 -20.07 -4.50
C ALA A 293 5.96 -19.38 -4.05
N SER A 294 4.82 -20.02 -4.29
CA SER A 294 3.54 -19.59 -3.72
C SER A 294 3.39 -20.18 -2.32
N PHE A 295 2.99 -19.36 -1.35
CA PHE A 295 2.73 -19.81 0.01
C PHE A 295 1.24 -20.01 0.14
N VAL A 296 0.80 -21.27 0.19
CA VAL A 296 -0.58 -21.58 0.54
C VAL A 296 -0.66 -21.73 2.05
N ARG A 297 -1.43 -20.87 2.70
CA ARG A 297 -1.73 -20.98 4.14
C ARG A 297 -2.78 -22.06 4.31
N SER A 298 -2.37 -23.22 4.79
CA SER A 298 -3.26 -24.26 5.34
C SER A 298 -2.80 -24.57 6.77
N ASN A 299 -3.69 -24.37 7.76
CA ASN A 299 -3.48 -24.75 9.17
C ASN A 299 -2.20 -24.21 9.85
N GLY A 300 -1.79 -22.98 9.53
CA GLY A 300 -0.65 -22.32 10.19
C GLY A 300 0.73 -22.88 9.84
N LYS A 301 0.84 -23.68 8.77
CA LYS A 301 2.12 -24.16 8.24
C LYS A 301 2.44 -23.50 6.90
N TYR A 302 3.67 -23.04 6.75
CA TYR A 302 4.21 -22.51 5.51
C TYR A 302 4.86 -23.66 4.72
N PHE A 303 4.53 -23.79 3.44
CA PHE A 303 5.19 -24.76 2.55
C PHE A 303 6.23 -24.04 1.71
N LEU A 304 7.49 -24.47 1.84
CA LEU A 304 8.58 -24.04 0.97
C LEU A 304 8.65 -25.04 -0.19
N CYS A 305 8.32 -24.62 -1.41
CA CYS A 305 8.53 -25.45 -2.59
C CYS A 305 9.90 -25.13 -3.18
N CYS A 306 10.92 -25.87 -2.77
CA CYS A 306 12.18 -25.94 -3.50
C CYS A 306 12.11 -27.14 -4.44
N ASP A 307 12.36 -26.93 -5.72
CA ASP A 307 12.40 -28.02 -6.68
C ASP A 307 13.50 -29.00 -6.30
N ASN A 308 13.15 -30.28 -6.28
CA ASN A 308 14.02 -31.37 -6.64
C ASN A 308 13.10 -32.50 -7.09
N SER A 309 12.80 -32.50 -8.39
CA SER A 309 12.53 -33.66 -9.21
C SER A 309 11.85 -34.85 -8.51
N LYS A 310 10.59 -35.08 -8.90
CA LYS A 310 9.70 -36.23 -8.58
C LYS A 310 8.81 -36.03 -7.36
N SER A 311 7.53 -35.77 -7.60
CA SER A 311 6.48 -36.39 -6.80
C SER A 311 5.18 -36.52 -7.59
N THR A 312 4.65 -37.74 -7.50
CA THR A 312 3.35 -38.21 -7.97
C THR A 312 2.21 -37.62 -7.14
N PHE A 313 1.11 -37.35 -7.82
CA PHE A 313 -0.14 -36.77 -7.31
C PHE A 313 -0.79 -37.57 -6.17
N ALA A 314 -1.43 -36.84 -5.25
CA ALA A 314 -2.54 -37.34 -4.43
C ALA A 314 -3.73 -36.37 -4.57
N PRO A 315 -4.98 -36.85 -4.77
CA PRO A 315 -6.13 -36.02 -5.04
C PRO A 315 -6.91 -35.75 -3.74
N SER A 316 -6.67 -34.61 -3.10
CA SER A 316 -7.71 -33.89 -2.34
C SER A 316 -7.12 -32.64 -1.68
N VAL A 317 -7.85 -31.54 -1.79
CA VAL A 317 -7.65 -30.21 -1.17
C VAL A 317 -6.83 -29.22 -2.02
N GLU A 318 -7.59 -28.29 -2.63
CA GLU A 318 -7.29 -26.93 -3.09
C GLU A 318 -6.01 -26.67 -3.91
N GLN A 319 -6.24 -26.21 -5.14
CA GLN A 319 -5.33 -26.23 -6.26
C GLN A 319 -4.27 -25.11 -6.22
N LEU A 320 -3.00 -25.51 -6.29
CA LEU A 320 -1.83 -24.66 -6.58
C LEU A 320 -1.74 -24.37 -8.09
N LEU A 321 -1.66 -23.09 -8.47
CA LEU A 321 -1.36 -22.70 -9.85
C LEU A 321 0.16 -22.60 -10.05
N TRP A 322 0.68 -23.36 -11.01
CA TRP A 322 2.09 -23.35 -11.40
C TRP A 322 2.28 -22.39 -12.57
N MET A 323 3.27 -21.50 -12.51
CA MET A 323 3.77 -20.78 -13.68
C MET A 323 5.24 -21.17 -13.90
N GLY A 324 5.48 -22.10 -14.81
CA GLY A 324 6.83 -22.37 -15.32
C GLY A 324 7.21 -21.32 -16.35
N VAL A 325 8.43 -20.78 -16.24
CA VAL A 325 9.07 -20.02 -17.33
C VAL A 325 9.93 -21.00 -18.13
N GLY A 326 9.71 -21.00 -19.44
CA GLY A 326 10.35 -21.77 -20.51
C GLY A 326 11.51 -22.72 -20.17
N GLY A 327 11.28 -24.02 -20.34
CA GLY A 327 12.31 -25.03 -20.53
C GLY A 327 11.85 -26.02 -21.59
N GLN A 328 12.63 -26.17 -22.68
CA GLN A 328 12.37 -27.17 -23.72
C GLN A 328 12.23 -28.57 -23.10
N LEU A 329 11.12 -29.24 -23.42
CA LEU A 329 10.92 -30.66 -23.12
C LEU A 329 11.90 -31.50 -23.96
N VAL A 330 13.00 -31.95 -23.35
CA VAL A 330 13.73 -33.13 -23.86
C VAL A 330 13.14 -34.35 -23.17
N ALA A 331 12.17 -34.99 -23.83
CA ALA A 331 11.64 -36.27 -23.38
C ALA A 331 12.69 -37.37 -23.57
N LYS A 332 13.50 -37.66 -22.55
CA LYS A 332 14.20 -38.96 -22.46
C LYS A 332 13.18 -40.00 -22.00
N ARG A 333 12.71 -40.84 -22.94
CA ARG A 333 11.95 -42.04 -22.60
C ARG A 333 12.81 -42.97 -21.73
N PRO A 334 12.28 -43.50 -20.62
CA PRO A 334 12.87 -44.66 -19.97
C PRO A 334 12.79 -45.84 -20.95
N ARG A 335 13.91 -46.52 -21.18
CA ARG A 335 13.88 -47.87 -21.77
C ARG A 335 13.32 -48.81 -20.71
N THR A 336 12.09 -49.23 -20.89
CA THR A 336 11.60 -50.52 -20.39
C THR A 336 10.84 -51.15 -21.52
N GLY A 337 11.24 -52.38 -21.87
CA GLY A 337 10.63 -53.17 -22.92
C GLY A 337 9.21 -53.61 -22.59
N ASP A 338 8.61 -54.14 -23.64
CA ASP A 338 7.34 -54.86 -23.73
C ASP A 338 6.06 -54.03 -23.95
N GLN A 339 5.16 -54.67 -24.69
CA GLN A 339 4.34 -54.21 -25.82
C GLN A 339 3.12 -53.31 -25.52
N PRO A 340 2.52 -52.67 -26.56
CA PRO A 340 1.41 -51.75 -26.42
C PRO A 340 0.06 -52.46 -26.48
N ASP A 341 -0.86 -52.09 -25.60
CA ASP A 341 -2.29 -52.23 -25.86
C ASP A 341 -2.93 -50.85 -26.07
N LEU A 342 -3.69 -50.78 -27.18
CA LEU A 342 -4.44 -49.62 -27.64
C LEU A 342 -5.57 -49.26 -26.68
N ILE A 343 -5.65 -47.98 -26.28
CA ILE A 343 -6.94 -47.31 -26.02
C ILE A 343 -6.87 -45.87 -26.57
N GLN A 344 -7.71 -45.57 -27.56
CA GLN A 344 -8.18 -44.21 -27.90
C GLN A 344 -9.68 -44.10 -27.50
N PRO A 345 -10.39 -42.97 -27.70
CA PRO A 345 -10.24 -41.65 -27.08
C PRO A 345 -11.60 -41.11 -26.56
N SER A 346 -11.62 -40.23 -25.56
CA SER A 346 -12.69 -39.22 -25.31
C SER A 346 -12.22 -38.36 -24.12
N HIS A 347 -12.18 -37.03 -24.12
CA HIS A 347 -13.02 -36.04 -24.76
C HIS A 347 -12.21 -34.83 -25.23
N ILE A 348 -12.67 -34.28 -26.34
CA ILE A 348 -12.35 -32.96 -26.88
C ILE A 348 -13.07 -31.89 -26.03
N CYS A 349 -12.39 -30.80 -25.68
CA CYS A 349 -12.99 -29.45 -25.61
C CYS A 349 -11.89 -28.38 -25.78
N THR A 350 -11.70 -28.03 -27.05
CA THR A 350 -11.52 -26.71 -27.65
C THR A 350 -10.94 -25.56 -26.81
N ALA A 351 -9.76 -25.11 -27.22
CA ALA A 351 -9.24 -23.77 -26.98
C ALA A 351 -10.10 -22.72 -27.73
N ALA A 352 -10.44 -21.62 -27.06
CA ALA A 352 -10.93 -20.41 -27.68
C ALA A 352 -10.01 -19.24 -27.34
N SER A 353 -9.48 -18.66 -28.40
CA SER A 353 -8.70 -17.42 -28.48
C SER A 353 -9.58 -16.17 -28.32
N PHE A 354 -9.09 -15.16 -27.61
CA PHE A 354 -9.40 -13.73 -27.81
C PHE A 354 -8.11 -12.95 -27.53
N SER A 355 -7.34 -12.61 -28.56
CA SER A 355 -7.38 -11.37 -29.35
C SER A 355 -6.86 -10.14 -28.60
N SER A 356 -5.70 -9.68 -29.08
CA SER A 356 -5.02 -8.42 -28.83
C SER A 356 -5.94 -7.20 -28.77
N CYS A 357 -5.79 -6.38 -27.72
CA CYS A 357 -6.14 -4.97 -27.76
C CYS A 357 -4.86 -4.16 -28.00
N THR A 358 -4.70 -3.69 -29.23
CA THR A 358 -3.81 -2.59 -29.59
C THR A 358 -4.37 -1.29 -29.03
N LEU A 359 -3.50 -0.53 -28.34
CA LEU A 359 -3.72 0.87 -27.99
C LEU A 359 -3.72 1.69 -29.29
N GLU A 360 -4.84 2.32 -29.60
CA GLU A 360 -4.89 3.48 -30.48
C GLU A 360 -5.55 4.67 -29.79
N ASP A 361 -4.99 5.82 -30.13
CA ASP A 361 -5.30 7.18 -29.74
C ASP A 361 -6.77 7.49 -29.43
N ARG A 362 -6.96 8.27 -28.36
CA ARG A 362 -7.97 9.33 -28.31
C ARG A 362 -7.55 10.40 -27.31
N SER A 363 -6.99 11.46 -27.87
CA SER A 363 -7.22 12.84 -27.46
C SER A 363 -8.72 13.07 -27.18
N PHE A 364 -9.07 13.91 -26.21
CA PHE A 364 -9.97 15.06 -26.40
C PHE A 364 -10.04 15.93 -25.12
N CYS A 365 -10.18 17.22 -25.42
CA CYS A 365 -10.55 18.43 -24.67
C CYS A 365 -11.03 18.34 -23.23
#